data_AF-A0A7V3JMZ7-F1
#
_entry.id   AF-A0A7V3JMZ7-F1
#
_cell.length_a   1.000
_cell.length_b   1.000
_cell.length_c   1.000
_cell.angle_alpha   90.00
_cell.angle_beta   90.00
_cell.angle_gamma   90.00
#
_symmetry.space_group_name_H-M   'P 1'
#
loop_
_entity.id
_entity.type
_entity.pdbx_description
1 polymer ?
#
loop_
_entity_poly.entity_id
_entity_poly.type
_entity_poly.pdbx_seq_one_letter_code
_entity_poly.pdbx_strand_id
1 'polypeptide(L)'
;MSPIRYPDRRSALGKVQGRVPRGFTLTELLVVVVILGMLAALVLGALQAGRQSARVTRTKATIAKLHNIIMAQYESYRTRRVPVNTSGMTPPQAATARLAMLRAIMRLEMPERWTDVVFDPQNPLSNNPSLGRPQPNPGMLPGGPVPWPAAAQRYYRTYLRQFQQANGDFKVINENAPAECLYLIVSASPEALAQFHENEIDDTDGDGLMEFVDGWGRPIYFLRWAPGFNDSDLQPNIPPLTPADAAKNDHDPFDPHRADGGAWRLVPLIYSAGPDGQYHVAFDSTGSAYVWNNDTYAQTFGAPTGSGFFDNIHNHRIEAQ
;
A
#
# COMPACT_ATOMS: atom_id res chain seq x y z
N MET A 1 79.90 -73.56 -55.32
CA MET A 1 79.06 -73.27 -54.14
C MET A 1 78.14 -72.11 -54.48
N SER A 2 76.85 -72.40 -54.72
CA SER A 2 75.75 -71.43 -54.77
C SER A 2 75.13 -71.32 -53.35
N PRO A 3 74.04 -70.57 -53.13
CA PRO A 3 73.97 -69.12 -52.87
C PRO A 3 73.24 -68.84 -51.53
N ILE A 4 73.11 -67.58 -51.09
CA ILE A 4 71.97 -67.20 -50.22
C ILE A 4 71.39 -65.86 -50.70
N ARG A 5 70.22 -65.92 -51.34
CA ARG A 5 69.30 -64.78 -51.52
C ARG A 5 68.48 -64.62 -50.24
N TYR A 6 68.42 -63.42 -49.71
CA TYR A 6 67.38 -63.04 -48.75
C TYR A 6 66.15 -62.51 -49.49
N PRO A 7 64.92 -62.93 -49.11
CA PRO A 7 63.70 -62.36 -49.67
C PRO A 7 63.41 -61.00 -49.06
N ASP A 8 63.05 -60.06 -49.92
CA ASP A 8 62.53 -58.75 -49.58
C ASP A 8 61.18 -58.90 -48.86
N ARG A 9 61.08 -58.36 -47.64
CA ARG A 9 59.88 -58.51 -46.81
C ARG A 9 59.68 -57.29 -45.91
N ARG A 10 59.18 -56.19 -46.48
CA ARG A 10 58.34 -55.23 -45.74
C ARG A 10 57.18 -54.73 -46.60
N SER A 11 56.14 -55.56 -46.59
CA SER A 11 54.77 -55.25 -47.00
C SER A 11 54.09 -54.32 -45.98
N ALA A 12 53.34 -53.36 -46.55
CA ALA A 12 52.10 -52.78 -46.03
C ALA A 12 52.16 -51.99 -44.70
N LEU A 13 52.73 -50.78 -44.75
CA LEU A 13 52.19 -49.66 -43.97
C LEU A 13 50.81 -49.31 -44.53
N GLY A 14 49.77 -49.92 -43.97
CA GLY A 14 48.39 -49.48 -44.19
C GLY A 14 48.28 -48.01 -43.78
N LYS A 15 48.12 -47.11 -44.76
CA LYS A 15 47.71 -45.73 -44.51
C LYS A 15 46.35 -45.78 -43.81
N VAL A 16 46.34 -45.54 -42.50
CA VAL A 16 45.12 -45.13 -41.80
C VAL A 16 44.72 -43.80 -42.44
N GLN A 17 43.78 -43.84 -43.38
CA GLN A 17 43.14 -42.64 -43.91
C GLN A 17 42.37 -42.01 -42.76
N GLY A 18 43.01 -41.09 -42.04
CA GLY A 18 42.31 -40.16 -41.15
C GLY A 18 41.30 -39.42 -41.99
N ARG A 19 40.00 -39.69 -41.76
CA ARG A 19 38.92 -38.86 -42.31
C ARG A 19 39.17 -37.44 -41.86
N VAL A 20 39.41 -36.52 -42.79
CA VAL A 20 39.43 -35.09 -42.51
C VAL A 20 38.02 -34.74 -42.02
N PRO A 21 37.84 -34.19 -40.81
CA PRO A 21 36.53 -33.77 -40.36
C PRO A 21 36.01 -32.71 -41.33
N ARG A 22 34.79 -32.90 -41.84
CA ARG A 22 34.12 -31.89 -42.66
C ARG A 22 33.88 -30.66 -41.78
N GLY A 23 34.35 -29.50 -42.22
CA GLY A 23 34.07 -28.22 -41.57
C GLY A 23 32.58 -27.86 -41.72
N PHE A 24 32.05 -27.14 -40.74
CA PHE A 24 30.68 -26.64 -40.77
C PHE A 24 30.46 -25.70 -41.96
N THR A 25 29.32 -25.85 -42.61
CA THR A 25 28.89 -24.92 -43.67
C THR A 25 28.35 -23.63 -43.05
N LEU A 26 28.49 -22.50 -43.76
CA LEU A 26 27.93 -21.22 -43.34
C LEU A 26 26.41 -21.32 -43.12
N THR A 27 25.73 -22.12 -43.94
CA THR A 27 24.29 -22.41 -43.82
C THR A 27 23.94 -23.19 -42.55
N GLU A 28 24.72 -24.20 -42.16
CA GLU A 28 24.48 -24.94 -40.92
C GLU A 28 24.64 -24.04 -39.70
N LEU A 29 25.69 -23.21 -39.67
CA LEU A 29 25.88 -22.23 -38.61
C LEU A 29 24.71 -21.23 -38.56
N LEU A 30 24.26 -20.76 -39.73
CA LEU A 30 23.16 -19.80 -39.84
C LEU A 30 21.83 -20.39 -39.33
N VAL A 31 21.50 -21.63 -39.69
CA VAL A 31 20.30 -22.30 -39.19
C VAL A 31 20.34 -22.48 -37.67
N VAL A 32 21.50 -22.85 -37.13
CA VAL A 32 21.67 -23.03 -35.67
C VAL A 32 21.45 -21.71 -34.92
N VAL A 33 22.07 -20.61 -35.37
CA VAL A 33 21.89 -19.31 -34.68
C VAL A 33 20.46 -18.79 -34.82
N VAL A 34 19.78 -19.07 -35.93
CA VAL A 34 18.36 -18.73 -36.12
C VAL A 34 17.48 -19.52 -35.14
N ILE A 35 17.68 -20.84 -35.02
CA ILE A 35 16.92 -21.68 -34.07
C ILE A 35 17.19 -21.24 -32.62
N LEU A 36 18.46 -21.00 -32.25
CA LEU A 36 18.81 -20.50 -30.92
C LEU A 36 18.18 -19.14 -30.63
N GLY A 37 18.17 -18.23 -31.62
CA GLY A 37 17.52 -16.93 -31.50
C GLY A 37 16.01 -17.04 -31.26
N MET A 38 15.31 -17.92 -32.00
CA MET A 38 13.89 -18.17 -31.81
C MET A 38 13.59 -18.77 -30.43
N LEU A 39 14.36 -19.77 -30.00
CA LEU A 39 14.21 -20.38 -28.68
C LEU A 39 14.48 -19.39 -27.55
N ALA A 40 15.53 -18.57 -27.66
CA ALA A 40 15.86 -17.55 -26.68
C ALA A 40 14.74 -16.50 -26.56
N ALA A 41 14.15 -16.05 -27.67
CA ALA A 41 13.03 -15.10 -27.65
C ALA A 41 11.81 -15.66 -26.92
N LEU A 42 11.45 -16.93 -27.16
CA LEU A 42 10.33 -17.59 -26.47
C LEU A 42 10.58 -17.73 -24.96
N VAL A 43 11.80 -18.13 -24.57
CA VAL A 43 12.16 -18.28 -23.15
C VAL A 43 12.13 -16.93 -22.42
N LEU A 44 12.67 -15.87 -23.03
CA LEU A 44 12.65 -14.54 -22.43
C LEU A 44 11.22 -14.03 -22.21
N GLY A 45 10.33 -14.21 -23.19
CA GLY A 45 8.92 -13.84 -23.05
C GLY A 45 8.23 -14.56 -21.88
N ALA A 46 8.42 -15.89 -21.78
CA ALA A 46 7.86 -16.69 -20.68
C ALA A 46 8.40 -16.28 -19.31
N LEU A 47 9.70 -15.95 -19.20
CA LEU A 47 10.31 -15.49 -17.96
C LEU A 47 9.76 -14.15 -17.49
N GLN A 48 9.52 -13.20 -18.40
CA GLN A 48 8.96 -11.91 -18.04
C GLN A 48 7.52 -12.04 -17.55
N ALA A 49 6.69 -12.85 -18.22
CA ALA A 49 5.33 -13.15 -17.77
C ALA A 49 5.33 -13.83 -16.38
N GLY A 50 6.21 -14.81 -16.16
CA GLY A 50 6.35 -15.47 -14.86
C GLY A 50 6.77 -14.52 -13.75
N ARG A 51 7.70 -13.59 -14.02
CA ARG A 51 8.10 -12.56 -13.05
C ARG A 51 6.96 -11.62 -12.70
N GLN A 52 6.20 -11.12 -13.68
CA GLN A 52 5.06 -10.24 -13.43
C GLN A 52 4.00 -10.95 -12.58
N SER A 53 3.68 -12.21 -12.91
CA SER A 53 2.76 -13.01 -12.11
C SER A 53 3.25 -13.18 -10.66
N ALA A 54 4.55 -13.47 -10.46
CA ALA A 54 5.12 -13.59 -9.12
C ALA A 54 5.03 -12.27 -8.32
N ARG A 55 5.25 -11.12 -8.97
CA ARG A 55 5.11 -9.79 -8.34
C ARG A 55 3.66 -9.51 -7.91
N VAL A 56 2.68 -9.82 -8.76
CA VAL A 56 1.25 -9.71 -8.43
C VAL A 56 0.91 -10.59 -7.23
N THR A 57 1.28 -11.89 -7.27
CA THR A 57 1.00 -12.83 -6.16
C THR A 57 1.64 -12.38 -4.86
N ARG A 58 2.89 -11.90 -4.92
CA ARG A 58 3.58 -11.36 -3.75
C ARG A 58 2.85 -10.14 -3.16
N THR A 59 2.49 -9.19 -4.01
CA THR A 59 1.76 -7.98 -3.60
C THR A 59 0.44 -8.33 -2.92
N LYS A 60 -0.32 -9.27 -3.49
CA LYS A 60 -1.56 -9.77 -2.90
C LYS A 60 -1.34 -10.36 -1.52
N ALA A 61 -0.30 -11.18 -1.36
CA ALA A 61 0.04 -11.77 -0.06
C ALA A 61 0.41 -10.70 0.98
N THR A 62 1.20 -9.69 0.61
CA THR A 62 1.54 -8.57 1.49
C THR A 62 0.30 -7.78 1.89
N ILE A 63 -0.57 -7.44 0.93
CA ILE A 63 -1.84 -6.73 1.19
C ILE A 63 -2.78 -7.57 2.07
N ALA A 64 -2.82 -8.88 1.90
CA ALA A 64 -3.64 -9.76 2.74
C ALA A 64 -3.18 -9.76 4.21
N LYS A 65 -1.86 -9.76 4.47
CA LYS A 65 -1.31 -9.60 5.83
C LYS A 65 -1.70 -8.25 6.42
N LEU A 66 -1.49 -7.17 5.66
CA LEU A 66 -1.85 -5.82 6.06
C LEU A 66 -3.35 -5.70 6.36
N HIS A 67 -4.20 -6.26 5.49
CA HIS A 67 -5.65 -6.31 5.66
C HIS A 67 -6.02 -6.93 7.01
N ASN A 68 -5.48 -8.10 7.35
CA ASN A 68 -5.80 -8.77 8.60
C ASN A 68 -5.42 -7.93 9.83
N ILE A 69 -4.25 -7.30 9.82
CA ILE A 69 -3.77 -6.45 10.92
C ILE A 69 -4.63 -5.18 11.05
N ILE A 70 -4.83 -4.47 9.95
CA ILE A 70 -5.55 -3.20 9.90
C ILE A 70 -7.04 -3.41 10.20
N MET A 71 -7.66 -4.45 9.65
CA MET A 71 -9.06 -4.77 9.94
C MET A 71 -9.26 -5.21 11.38
N ALA A 72 -8.33 -5.96 11.99
CA ALA A 72 -8.42 -6.30 13.40
C ALA A 72 -8.44 -5.04 14.29
N GLN A 73 -7.59 -4.06 13.99
CA GLN A 73 -7.59 -2.77 14.69
C GLN A 73 -8.87 -1.98 14.41
N TYR A 74 -9.29 -1.87 13.14
CA TYR A 74 -10.51 -1.17 12.73
C TYR A 74 -11.77 -1.73 13.43
N GLU A 75 -11.91 -3.05 13.47
CA GLU A 75 -13.04 -3.72 14.11
C GLU A 75 -13.04 -3.55 15.63
N SER A 76 -11.85 -3.42 16.25
CA SER A 76 -11.73 -3.17 17.69
C SER A 76 -12.45 -1.90 18.15
N TYR A 77 -12.59 -0.89 17.27
CA TYR A 77 -13.26 0.36 17.61
C TYR A 77 -14.76 0.20 17.86
N ARG A 78 -15.41 -0.83 17.31
CA ARG A 78 -16.87 -1.05 17.52
C ARG A 78 -17.24 -1.16 18.99
N THR A 79 -16.34 -1.74 19.79
CA THR A 79 -16.57 -1.95 21.24
C THR A 79 -15.72 -1.03 22.10
N ARG A 80 -14.96 -0.11 21.50
CA ARG A 80 -14.05 0.77 22.21
C ARG A 80 -14.80 1.74 23.12
N ARG A 81 -14.26 1.94 24.32
CA ARG A 81 -14.73 2.97 25.23
C ARG A 81 -14.23 4.34 24.77
N VAL A 82 -15.17 5.27 24.69
CA VAL A 82 -14.91 6.63 24.25
C VAL A 82 -14.97 7.54 25.48
N PRO A 83 -13.88 8.22 25.84
CA PRO A 83 -13.84 9.17 26.95
C PRO A 83 -14.55 10.47 26.54
N VAL A 84 -15.87 10.49 26.74
CA VAL A 84 -16.73 11.64 26.46
C VAL A 84 -17.50 12.02 27.72
N ASN A 85 -17.51 13.30 28.09
CA ASN A 85 -18.37 13.79 29.16
C ASN A 85 -19.73 14.16 28.57
N THR A 86 -20.73 13.32 28.83
CA THR A 86 -22.11 13.54 28.35
C THR A 86 -23.02 14.15 29.42
N SER A 87 -22.47 14.60 30.56
CA SER A 87 -23.26 15.21 31.63
C SER A 87 -24.00 16.44 31.11
N GLY A 88 -25.32 16.48 31.28
CA GLY A 88 -26.17 17.58 30.81
C GLY A 88 -26.53 17.55 29.32
N MET A 89 -26.07 16.54 28.56
CA MET A 89 -26.46 16.36 27.16
C MET A 89 -27.78 15.59 27.04
N THR A 90 -28.58 15.96 26.04
CA THR A 90 -29.69 15.10 25.59
C THR A 90 -29.14 13.81 24.94
N PRO A 91 -29.92 12.71 24.89
CA PRO A 91 -29.44 11.47 24.27
C PRO A 91 -28.91 11.62 22.83
N PRO A 92 -29.55 12.40 21.92
CA PRO A 92 -29.01 12.63 20.58
C PRO A 92 -27.67 13.38 20.61
N GLN A 93 -27.54 14.42 21.44
CA GLN A 93 -26.28 15.17 21.58
C GLN A 93 -25.16 14.28 22.12
N ALA A 94 -25.46 13.42 23.09
CA ALA A 94 -24.51 12.47 23.64
C ALA A 94 -24.04 11.45 22.59
N ALA A 95 -24.93 10.99 21.71
CA ALA A 95 -24.60 10.09 20.62
C ALA A 95 -23.67 10.76 19.59
N THR A 96 -24.00 11.98 19.15
CA THR A 96 -23.14 12.76 18.23
C THR A 96 -21.76 13.05 18.83
N ALA A 97 -21.72 13.45 20.11
CA ALA A 97 -20.47 13.70 20.84
C ALA A 97 -19.59 12.44 20.91
N ARG A 98 -20.19 11.29 21.23
CA ARG A 98 -19.50 10.00 21.26
C ARG A 98 -18.96 9.61 19.86
N LEU A 99 -19.76 9.75 18.81
CA LEU A 99 -19.37 9.41 17.45
C LEU A 99 -18.20 10.28 16.96
N ALA A 100 -18.29 11.60 17.16
CA ALA A 100 -17.22 12.52 16.79
C ALA A 100 -15.91 12.19 17.53
N MET A 101 -15.99 11.89 18.83
CA MET A 101 -14.83 11.52 19.63
C MET A 101 -14.24 10.16 19.19
N LEU A 102 -15.07 9.18 18.83
CA LEU A 102 -14.61 7.90 18.30
C LEU A 102 -13.86 8.07 16.98
N ARG A 103 -14.42 8.84 16.03
CA ARG A 103 -13.78 9.16 14.75
C ARG A 103 -12.46 9.90 14.94
N ALA A 104 -12.38 10.81 15.91
CA ALA A 104 -11.14 11.52 16.23
C ALA A 104 -10.06 10.59 16.82
N ILE A 105 -10.44 9.62 17.68
CA ILE A 105 -9.52 8.61 18.19
C ILE A 105 -9.03 7.69 17.07
N MET A 106 -9.92 7.23 16.19
CA MET A 106 -9.54 6.42 15.02
C MET A 106 -8.52 7.15 14.15
N ARG A 107 -8.72 8.45 13.90
CA ARG A 107 -7.77 9.29 13.15
C ARG A 107 -6.39 9.29 13.79
N LEU A 108 -6.33 9.48 15.11
CA LEU A 108 -5.07 9.57 15.85
C LEU A 108 -4.34 8.23 15.97
N GLU A 109 -5.05 7.11 16.00
CA GLU A 109 -4.47 5.77 16.13
C GLU A 109 -4.18 5.10 14.79
N MET A 110 -4.94 5.44 13.75
CA MET A 110 -4.77 4.98 12.38
C MET A 110 -4.66 6.17 11.42
N PRO A 111 -3.63 7.01 11.54
CA PRO A 111 -3.45 8.14 10.64
C PRO A 111 -3.26 7.65 9.20
N GLU A 112 -3.72 8.42 8.22
CA GLU A 112 -3.40 8.19 6.80
C GLU A 112 -2.43 9.24 6.24
N ARG A 113 -2.17 10.30 7.01
CA ARG A 113 -1.24 11.39 6.66
C ARG A 113 -0.64 11.98 7.92
N TRP A 114 0.48 12.68 7.77
CA TRP A 114 1.05 13.47 8.86
C TRP A 114 0.11 14.54 9.38
N THR A 115 -0.79 15.03 8.53
CA THR A 115 -1.79 16.01 8.94
C THR A 115 -2.78 15.49 9.97
N ASP A 116 -3.06 14.18 9.98
CA ASP A 116 -3.88 13.53 11.00
C ASP A 116 -3.20 13.52 12.37
N VAL A 117 -1.87 13.57 12.38
CA VAL A 117 -1.04 13.55 13.58
C VAL A 117 -0.86 14.96 14.15
N VAL A 118 -0.76 15.98 13.30
CA VAL A 118 -0.30 17.33 13.71
C VAL A 118 -1.30 18.47 13.60
N PHE A 119 -2.41 18.32 12.87
CA PHE A 119 -3.41 19.39 12.74
C PHE A 119 -4.68 19.14 13.56
N ASP A 120 -5.27 20.24 14.02
CA ASP A 120 -6.57 20.30 14.68
C ASP A 120 -7.69 20.00 13.65
N PRO A 121 -8.58 19.02 13.90
CA PRO A 121 -9.74 18.74 13.06
C PRO A 121 -10.66 19.95 12.86
N GLN A 122 -10.81 20.85 13.82
CA GLN A 122 -11.73 22.00 13.71
C GLN A 122 -11.08 23.24 13.12
N ASN A 123 -9.75 23.33 13.18
CA ASN A 123 -9.06 24.53 12.76
C ASN A 123 -7.68 24.21 12.17
N PRO A 124 -7.65 23.67 10.93
CA PRO A 124 -6.44 23.15 10.29
C PRO A 124 -5.35 24.20 10.12
N LEU A 125 -5.74 25.48 10.03
CA LEU A 125 -4.87 26.61 9.70
C LEU A 125 -4.53 27.48 10.93
N SER A 126 -5.07 27.18 12.12
CA SER A 126 -4.80 27.98 13.33
C SER A 126 -3.50 27.66 14.05
N ASN A 127 -2.72 26.71 13.54
CA ASN A 127 -1.36 26.52 13.99
C ASN A 127 -0.53 27.72 13.54
N ASN A 128 -0.54 28.75 14.39
CA ASN A 128 0.09 30.02 14.24
C ASN A 128 1.57 29.85 13.82
N PRO A 129 1.98 30.24 12.60
CA PRO A 129 3.36 30.08 12.12
C PRO A 129 4.40 30.89 12.91
N SER A 130 3.99 31.68 13.92
CA SER A 130 4.89 32.39 14.84
C SER A 130 5.35 31.59 16.07
N LEU A 131 4.87 30.35 16.26
CA LEU A 131 5.39 29.40 17.25
C LEU A 131 6.05 28.24 16.51
N GLY A 132 7.39 28.27 16.37
CA GLY A 132 8.19 27.30 15.59
C GLY A 132 8.17 25.83 16.05
N ARG A 133 7.04 25.31 16.54
CA ARG A 133 6.74 23.90 16.80
C ARG A 133 5.23 23.65 16.59
N PRO A 134 4.81 22.72 15.71
CA PRO A 134 3.41 22.29 15.62
C PRO A 134 3.00 21.73 16.98
N GLN A 135 2.05 22.33 17.69
CA GLN A 135 1.62 21.82 19.00
C GLN A 135 0.59 20.69 18.85
N PRO A 136 0.57 19.70 19.75
CA PRO A 136 -0.55 18.78 19.93
C PRO A 136 -1.85 19.56 20.15
N ASN A 137 -2.65 19.79 19.11
CA ASN A 137 -3.99 20.33 19.28
C ASN A 137 -5.03 19.28 18.85
N PRO A 138 -5.54 18.47 19.79
CA PRO A 138 -6.53 17.43 19.50
C PRO A 138 -7.84 17.94 18.87
N GLY A 139 -8.08 19.26 18.93
CA GLY A 139 -9.39 19.85 18.72
C GLY A 139 -10.29 19.75 19.95
N MET A 140 -11.26 20.65 20.05
CA MET A 140 -12.30 20.63 21.08
C MET A 140 -13.61 20.09 20.51
N LEU A 141 -13.98 18.84 20.82
CA LEU A 141 -15.25 18.27 20.35
C LEU A 141 -16.37 18.47 21.37
N PRO A 142 -17.65 18.38 20.96
CA PRO A 142 -18.75 18.22 21.90
C PRO A 142 -18.42 17.08 22.88
N GLY A 143 -18.39 17.38 24.17
CA GLY A 143 -18.10 16.40 25.23
C GLY A 143 -16.65 16.38 25.73
N GLY A 144 -15.76 17.24 25.22
CA GLY A 144 -14.46 17.53 25.84
C GLY A 144 -13.28 17.54 24.87
N PRO A 145 -12.06 17.75 25.39
CA PRO A 145 -10.84 17.65 24.58
C PRO A 145 -10.64 16.21 24.08
N VAL A 146 -10.17 16.05 22.84
CA VAL A 146 -9.84 14.70 22.34
C VAL A 146 -8.60 14.19 23.09
N PRO A 147 -8.69 13.02 23.76
CA PRO A 147 -7.52 12.46 24.42
C PRO A 147 -6.50 12.00 23.39
N TRP A 148 -5.22 12.15 23.72
CA TRP A 148 -4.11 11.70 22.88
C TRP A 148 -3.69 10.28 23.25
N PRO A 149 -4.02 9.26 22.44
CA PRO A 149 -3.60 7.90 22.71
C PRO A 149 -2.07 7.77 22.67
N ALA A 150 -1.54 6.77 23.35
CA ALA A 150 -0.09 6.52 23.38
C ALA A 150 0.51 6.34 21.97
N ALA A 151 -0.24 5.69 21.06
CA ALA A 151 0.12 5.54 19.66
C ALA A 151 0.32 6.90 18.96
N ALA A 152 -0.63 7.82 19.10
CA ALA A 152 -0.54 9.16 18.52
C ALA A 152 0.66 9.95 19.02
N GLN A 153 0.98 9.84 20.32
CA GLN A 153 2.17 10.46 20.90
C GLN A 153 3.46 9.90 20.31
N ARG A 154 3.51 8.59 20.02
CA ARG A 154 4.64 7.96 19.32
C ARG A 154 4.77 8.51 17.90
N TYR A 155 3.69 8.54 17.14
CA TYR A 155 3.69 9.04 15.76
C TYR A 155 4.14 10.50 15.69
N TYR A 156 3.63 11.34 16.59
CA TYR A 156 4.01 12.75 16.67
C TYR A 156 5.50 12.95 16.95
N ARG A 157 6.13 12.10 17.78
CA ARG A 157 7.58 12.15 18.01
C ARG A 157 8.37 11.77 16.76
N THR A 158 7.90 10.79 16.00
CA THR A 158 8.51 10.43 14.70
C THR A 158 8.39 11.60 13.73
N TYR A 159 7.20 12.19 13.58
CA TYR A 159 6.99 13.37 12.76
C TYR A 159 7.96 14.50 13.10
N LEU A 160 8.12 14.85 14.38
CA LEU A 160 9.00 15.94 14.78
C LEU A 160 10.46 15.70 14.39
N ARG A 161 10.91 14.44 14.39
CA ARG A 161 12.26 14.08 13.94
C ARG A 161 12.39 14.35 12.44
N GLN A 162 11.46 13.85 11.64
CA GLN A 162 11.51 14.04 10.18
C GLN A 162 11.35 15.50 9.79
N PHE A 163 10.46 16.22 10.48
CA PHE A 163 10.29 17.66 10.28
C PHE A 163 11.57 18.45 10.55
N GLN A 164 12.36 18.05 11.54
CA GLN A 164 13.67 18.66 11.79
C GLN A 164 14.70 18.28 10.71
N GLN A 165 14.73 17.02 10.28
CA GLN A 165 15.64 16.56 9.22
C GLN A 165 15.35 17.21 7.87
N ALA A 166 14.07 17.45 7.57
CA ALA A 166 13.60 18.16 6.38
C ALA A 166 13.73 19.69 6.47
N ASN A 167 14.42 20.24 7.49
CA ASN A 167 14.54 21.69 7.74
C ASN A 167 13.18 22.42 7.78
N GLY A 168 12.12 21.74 8.23
CA GLY A 168 10.77 22.27 8.30
C GLY A 168 9.99 22.28 6.98
N ASP A 169 10.49 21.62 5.93
CA ASP A 169 9.74 21.46 4.68
C ASP A 169 8.71 20.33 4.80
N PHE A 170 7.44 20.69 4.98
CA PHE A 170 6.35 19.73 5.09
C PHE A 170 6.14 18.93 3.80
N LYS A 171 6.48 19.49 2.63
CA LYS A 171 6.28 18.81 1.35
C LYS A 171 7.17 17.57 1.25
N VAL A 172 8.42 17.68 1.72
CA VAL A 172 9.41 16.60 1.70
C VAL A 172 8.92 15.40 2.51
N ILE A 173 8.34 15.65 3.68
CA ILE A 173 7.86 14.60 4.60
C ILE A 173 6.52 14.00 4.15
N ASN A 174 5.88 14.58 3.13
CA ASN A 174 4.52 14.21 2.73
C ASN A 174 4.48 13.43 1.41
N GLU A 175 5.63 13.06 0.84
CA GLU A 175 5.72 12.37 -0.46
C GLU A 175 5.10 10.96 -0.38
N ASN A 176 5.43 10.17 0.66
CA ASN A 176 4.88 8.83 0.89
C ASN A 176 4.06 8.69 2.18
N ALA A 177 3.57 9.81 2.73
CA ALA A 177 2.87 9.84 4.02
C ALA A 177 1.79 8.75 4.24
N PRO A 178 0.94 8.37 3.25
CA PRO A 178 0.00 7.26 3.42
C PRO A 178 0.67 5.91 3.68
N ALA A 179 1.78 5.62 3.01
CA ALA A 179 2.52 4.37 3.18
C ALA A 179 3.34 4.36 4.49
N GLU A 180 3.96 5.49 4.83
CA GLU A 180 4.69 5.68 6.08
C GLU A 180 3.75 5.53 7.28
N CYS A 181 2.55 6.15 7.21
CA CYS A 181 1.56 6.04 8.27
C CYS A 181 1.07 4.59 8.43
N LEU A 182 0.87 3.85 7.33
CA LEU A 182 0.55 2.43 7.37
C LEU A 182 1.64 1.63 8.12
N TYR A 183 2.90 1.90 7.83
CA TYR A 183 4.03 1.28 8.54
C TYR A 183 4.03 1.64 10.04
N LEU A 184 3.75 2.89 10.40
CA LEU A 184 3.68 3.31 11.80
C LEU A 184 2.61 2.58 12.59
N ILE A 185 1.44 2.36 11.97
CA ILE A 185 0.33 1.61 12.56
C ILE A 185 0.76 0.17 12.84
N VAL A 186 1.29 -0.53 11.82
CA VAL A 186 1.69 -1.94 11.96
C VAL A 186 2.87 -2.10 12.93
N SER A 187 3.86 -1.20 12.86
CA SER A 187 5.04 -1.22 13.74
C SER A 187 4.72 -0.87 15.20
N ALA A 188 3.50 -0.45 15.52
CA ALA A 188 3.06 -0.29 16.91
C ALA A 188 2.96 -1.64 17.65
N SER A 189 2.80 -2.76 16.94
CA SER A 189 2.89 -4.12 17.47
C SER A 189 4.09 -4.84 16.85
N PRO A 190 5.12 -5.20 17.65
CA PRO A 190 6.24 -6.00 17.18
C PRO A 190 5.81 -7.35 16.57
N GLU A 191 4.77 -7.96 17.11
CA GLU A 191 4.21 -9.22 16.62
C GLU A 191 3.56 -9.07 15.24
N ALA A 192 2.89 -7.94 14.99
CA ALA A 192 2.33 -7.64 13.68
C ALA A 192 3.45 -7.39 12.65
N LEU A 193 4.47 -6.63 13.02
CA LEU A 193 5.61 -6.32 12.15
C LEU A 193 6.43 -7.57 11.79
N ALA A 194 6.57 -8.52 12.73
CA ALA A 194 7.32 -9.77 12.52
C ALA A 194 6.72 -10.70 11.44
N GLN A 195 5.50 -10.44 10.96
CA GLN A 195 4.85 -11.20 9.89
C GLN A 195 5.39 -10.84 8.49
N PHE A 196 6.17 -9.77 8.39
CA PHE A 196 6.69 -9.24 7.13
C PHE A 196 8.18 -9.58 6.99
N HIS A 197 8.58 -9.92 5.77
CA HIS A 197 9.97 -10.15 5.42
C HIS A 197 10.68 -8.83 5.06
N GLU A 198 12.01 -8.82 5.15
CA GLU A 198 12.84 -7.65 4.82
C GLU A 198 12.58 -7.11 3.41
N ASN A 199 12.23 -7.98 2.45
CA ASN A 199 11.96 -7.53 1.10
C ASN A 199 10.60 -6.83 0.93
N GLU A 200 9.67 -6.99 1.89
CA GLU A 200 8.33 -6.36 1.89
C GLU A 200 8.34 -4.97 2.54
N ILE A 201 9.49 -4.51 3.03
CA ILE A 201 9.64 -3.25 3.73
C ILE A 201 10.86 -2.53 3.14
N ASP A 202 10.71 -1.28 2.72
CA ASP A 202 11.81 -0.46 2.19
C ASP A 202 11.62 1.00 2.57
N ASP A 203 12.68 1.79 2.48
CA ASP A 203 12.65 3.26 2.59
C ASP A 203 12.76 3.82 1.16
N THR A 204 11.61 4.06 0.54
CA THR A 204 11.49 4.27 -0.91
C THR A 204 11.90 5.66 -1.37
N ASP A 205 11.87 6.65 -0.48
CA ASP A 205 12.31 8.03 -0.75
C ASP A 205 13.58 8.43 0.03
N GLY A 206 14.08 7.57 0.91
CA GLY A 206 15.35 7.75 1.61
C GLY A 206 15.26 8.74 2.77
N ASP A 207 14.07 9.01 3.28
CA ASP A 207 13.85 9.96 4.37
C ASP A 207 14.06 9.31 5.76
N GLY A 208 14.19 7.98 5.83
CA GLY A 208 14.38 7.20 7.05
C GLY A 208 13.09 6.72 7.71
N LEU A 209 11.94 6.98 7.10
CA LEU A 209 10.70 6.26 7.33
C LEU A 209 10.68 5.02 6.45
N MET A 210 9.95 4.01 6.92
CA MET A 210 9.83 2.77 6.16
C MET A 210 8.42 2.69 5.62
N GLU A 211 8.28 2.09 4.44
CA GLU A 211 7.02 1.74 3.82
C GLU A 211 6.93 0.23 3.64
N PHE A 212 5.70 -0.29 3.62
CA PHE A 212 5.48 -1.59 3.00
C PHE A 212 5.54 -1.44 1.49
N VAL A 213 6.25 -2.33 0.81
CA VAL A 213 6.42 -2.28 -0.64
C VAL A 213 5.78 -3.46 -1.35
N ASP A 214 5.30 -3.21 -2.57
CA ASP A 214 4.73 -4.23 -3.44
C ASP A 214 5.79 -5.07 -4.16
N GLY A 215 5.36 -5.98 -5.04
CA GLY A 215 6.24 -6.85 -5.80
C GLY A 215 7.20 -6.12 -6.76
N TRP A 216 6.95 -4.84 -7.07
CA TRP A 216 7.80 -3.98 -7.88
C TRP A 216 8.67 -3.05 -7.04
N GLY A 217 8.55 -3.08 -5.71
CA GLY A 217 9.27 -2.20 -4.78
C GLY A 217 8.63 -0.81 -4.63
N ARG A 218 7.35 -0.67 -5.00
CA ARG A 218 6.62 0.60 -4.85
C ARG A 218 5.84 0.60 -3.54
N PRO A 219 5.66 1.76 -2.89
CA PRO A 219 4.98 1.83 -1.60
C PRO A 219 3.51 1.39 -1.69
N ILE A 220 3.02 0.71 -0.67
CA ILE A 220 1.61 0.32 -0.53
C ILE A 220 0.89 1.43 0.25
N TYR A 221 -0.14 2.01 -0.36
CA TYR A 221 -0.86 3.15 0.21
C TYR A 221 -2.05 2.72 1.06
N PHE A 222 -2.41 3.59 1.99
CA PHE A 222 -3.49 3.39 2.96
C PHE A 222 -4.40 4.61 3.00
N LEU A 223 -5.70 4.36 2.92
CA LEU A 223 -6.74 5.32 3.28
C LEU A 223 -7.59 4.70 4.39
N ARG A 224 -7.73 5.42 5.51
CA ARG A 224 -8.57 4.98 6.63
C ARG A 224 -10.03 4.96 6.20
N TRP A 225 -10.43 5.95 5.40
CA TRP A 225 -11.78 6.08 4.85
C TRP A 225 -11.71 6.44 3.37
N ALA A 226 -12.35 5.63 2.52
CA ALA A 226 -12.37 5.81 1.08
C ALA A 226 -13.82 5.93 0.55
N PRO A 227 -14.57 7.00 0.89
CA PRO A 227 -16.00 7.12 0.56
C PRO A 227 -16.32 7.16 -0.93
N GLY A 228 -15.39 7.61 -1.77
CA GLY A 228 -15.51 7.62 -3.22
C GLY A 228 -15.07 6.31 -3.88
N PHE A 229 -14.47 5.38 -3.15
CA PHE A 229 -13.99 4.13 -3.73
C PHE A 229 -15.16 3.22 -4.09
N ASN A 230 -15.33 2.99 -5.40
CA ASN A 230 -16.49 2.33 -5.99
C ASN A 230 -16.17 0.97 -6.62
N ASP A 231 -14.98 0.43 -6.34
CA ASP A 231 -14.52 -0.90 -6.75
C ASP A 231 -14.47 -1.85 -5.55
N SER A 232 -15.60 -2.00 -4.84
CA SER A 232 -15.61 -2.72 -3.56
C SER A 232 -16.72 -3.77 -3.42
N ASP A 233 -16.35 -4.88 -2.80
CA ASP A 233 -17.26 -5.89 -2.25
C ASP A 233 -17.49 -5.70 -0.72
N LEU A 234 -16.69 -4.83 -0.07
CA LEU A 234 -16.65 -4.64 1.38
C LEU A 234 -17.41 -3.39 1.86
N GLN A 235 -17.71 -2.44 0.98
CA GLN A 235 -18.49 -1.25 1.27
C GLN A 235 -19.43 -0.91 0.10
N PRO A 236 -20.46 -0.07 0.30
CA PRO A 236 -21.33 0.38 -0.79
C PRO A 236 -20.56 1.17 -1.87
N ASN A 237 -20.82 0.86 -3.14
CA ASN A 237 -20.24 1.59 -4.28
C ASN A 237 -21.12 2.80 -4.65
N ILE A 238 -20.55 3.99 -4.59
CA ILE A 238 -21.20 5.27 -4.92
C ILE A 238 -20.37 5.92 -6.03
N PRO A 239 -20.88 6.06 -7.28
CA PRO A 239 -22.13 5.52 -7.86
C PRO A 239 -22.14 3.98 -8.04
N PRO A 240 -23.31 3.35 -8.35
CA PRO A 240 -24.60 3.95 -8.72
C PRO A 240 -25.52 4.32 -7.56
N LEU A 241 -25.20 3.93 -6.32
CA LEU A 241 -25.99 4.35 -5.16
C LEU A 241 -25.84 5.85 -4.90
N THR A 242 -26.83 6.44 -4.25
CA THR A 242 -26.65 7.74 -3.61
C THR A 242 -26.10 7.57 -2.19
N PRO A 243 -25.43 8.58 -1.62
CA PRO A 243 -25.03 8.57 -0.20
C PRO A 243 -26.19 8.22 0.76
N ALA A 244 -27.39 8.73 0.47
CA ALA A 244 -28.57 8.46 1.28
C ALA A 244 -29.01 6.99 1.19
N ASP A 245 -28.95 6.38 0.00
CA ASP A 245 -29.26 4.96 -0.19
C ASP A 245 -28.21 4.07 0.50
N ALA A 246 -26.93 4.44 0.40
CA ALA A 246 -25.85 3.74 1.07
C ALA A 246 -26.03 3.77 2.60
N ALA A 247 -26.27 4.95 3.19
CA ALA A 247 -26.50 5.09 4.63
C ALA A 247 -27.76 4.36 5.12
N LYS A 248 -28.80 4.29 4.27
CA LYS A 248 -30.02 3.54 4.58
C LYS A 248 -29.79 2.03 4.58
N ASN A 249 -29.10 1.51 3.57
CA ASN A 249 -28.96 0.08 3.32
C ASN A 249 -27.80 -0.56 4.10
N ASP A 250 -26.74 0.20 4.37
CA ASP A 250 -25.50 -0.24 5.00
C ASP A 250 -24.90 0.88 5.87
N HIS A 251 -25.63 1.21 6.94
CA HIS A 251 -25.29 2.30 7.87
C HIS A 251 -23.93 2.09 8.54
N ASP A 252 -23.25 3.19 8.88
CA ASP A 252 -21.96 3.16 9.60
C ASP A 252 -22.04 2.29 10.89
N PRO A 253 -21.27 1.19 10.99
CA PRO A 253 -21.31 0.31 12.16
C PRO A 253 -20.81 0.98 13.45
N PHE A 254 -20.14 2.13 13.36
CA PHE A 254 -19.69 2.92 14.52
C PHE A 254 -20.73 3.94 15.00
N ASP A 255 -21.83 4.10 14.27
CA ASP A 255 -22.96 4.97 14.62
C ASP A 255 -24.26 4.17 14.86
N PRO A 256 -24.33 3.33 15.90
CA PRO A 256 -25.51 2.50 16.17
C PRO A 256 -26.76 3.34 16.52
N HIS A 257 -26.57 4.60 16.92
CA HIS A 257 -27.66 5.53 17.25
C HIS A 257 -28.14 6.36 16.06
N ARG A 258 -27.53 6.18 14.87
CA ARG A 258 -27.82 6.99 13.67
C ARG A 258 -27.75 8.49 13.96
N ALA A 259 -26.76 8.89 14.75
CA ALA A 259 -26.48 10.28 15.06
C ALA A 259 -26.03 11.07 13.81
N ASP A 260 -25.47 10.38 12.83
CA ASP A 260 -25.12 10.89 11.51
C ASP A 260 -25.95 10.14 10.44
N GLY A 261 -27.07 10.74 10.02
CA GLY A 261 -28.00 10.08 9.09
C GLY A 261 -27.45 9.86 7.67
N GLY A 262 -26.33 10.50 7.32
CA GLY A 262 -25.64 10.34 6.04
C GLY A 262 -24.50 9.33 6.08
N ALA A 263 -24.25 8.68 7.22
CA ALA A 263 -23.12 7.81 7.43
C ALA A 263 -23.37 6.38 6.94
N TRP A 264 -22.54 5.88 6.02
CA TRP A 264 -22.52 4.47 5.62
C TRP A 264 -21.24 3.77 6.06
N ARG A 265 -21.22 2.44 5.93
CA ARG A 265 -20.04 1.63 6.22
C ARG A 265 -18.90 1.99 5.27
N LEU A 266 -17.78 2.42 5.83
CA LEU A 266 -16.52 2.63 5.11
C LEU A 266 -15.46 1.69 5.65
N VAL A 267 -14.76 1.00 4.76
CA VAL A 267 -13.70 0.05 5.11
C VAL A 267 -12.36 0.65 4.70
N PRO A 268 -11.29 0.48 5.51
CA PRO A 268 -9.97 0.98 5.14
C PRO A 268 -9.47 0.35 3.83
N LEU A 269 -8.97 1.20 2.94
CA LEU A 269 -8.42 0.83 1.64
C LEU A 269 -6.91 0.74 1.73
N ILE A 270 -6.37 -0.44 1.45
CA ILE A 270 -4.95 -0.75 1.32
C ILE A 270 -4.73 -1.15 -0.13
N TYR A 271 -3.85 -0.45 -0.83
CA TYR A 271 -3.73 -0.60 -2.28
C TYR A 271 -2.31 -0.35 -2.80
N SER A 272 -1.95 -1.10 -3.83
CA SER A 272 -0.74 -0.93 -4.64
C SER A 272 -1.14 -0.44 -6.03
N ALA A 273 -0.26 0.34 -6.64
CA ALA A 273 -0.36 0.84 -8.00
C ALA A 273 -0.26 -0.27 -9.08
N GLY A 274 -0.08 -1.52 -8.69
CA GLY A 274 -0.12 -2.65 -9.61
C GLY A 274 0.97 -2.63 -10.69
N PRO A 275 0.74 -3.37 -11.79
CA PRO A 275 1.70 -3.49 -12.89
C PRO A 275 2.06 -2.16 -13.56
N ASP A 276 1.10 -1.26 -13.79
CA ASP A 276 1.35 -0.01 -14.51
C ASP A 276 2.09 1.05 -13.67
N GLY A 277 2.01 0.95 -12.34
CA GLY A 277 2.68 1.86 -11.41
C GLY A 277 1.98 3.17 -11.18
N GLN A 278 0.70 3.26 -11.53
CA GLN A 278 -0.12 4.44 -11.35
C GLN A 278 -1.27 4.12 -10.39
N TYR A 279 -1.25 4.76 -9.22
CA TYR A 279 -2.23 4.50 -8.17
C TYR A 279 -3.68 4.77 -8.56
N HIS A 280 -3.93 5.70 -9.49
CA HIS A 280 -5.27 6.01 -10.01
C HIS A 280 -6.39 6.13 -8.96
N VAL A 281 -6.08 6.61 -7.76
CA VAL A 281 -7.02 6.81 -6.66
C VAL A 281 -6.91 8.26 -6.24
N ALA A 282 -8.04 8.96 -6.16
CA ALA A 282 -8.10 10.35 -5.78
C ALA A 282 -7.68 10.51 -4.31
N PHE A 283 -6.61 11.26 -4.11
CA PHE A 283 -6.08 11.60 -2.80
C PHE A 283 -5.70 13.08 -2.77
N ASP A 284 -5.84 13.73 -1.61
CA ASP A 284 -5.38 15.12 -1.47
C ASP A 284 -3.85 15.15 -1.44
N SER A 285 -3.24 15.62 -2.52
CA SER A 285 -1.80 15.82 -2.63
C SER A 285 -1.34 17.22 -2.22
N THR A 286 -2.27 18.12 -1.88
CA THR A 286 -1.97 19.55 -1.70
C THR A 286 -1.38 19.91 -0.34
N GLY A 287 -1.18 18.94 0.55
CA GLY A 287 -0.72 19.19 1.92
C GLY A 287 -1.74 19.98 2.76
N SER A 288 -2.94 20.23 2.21
CA SER A 288 -4.08 20.61 3.02
C SER A 288 -4.27 19.53 4.04
N ALA A 289 -4.45 19.93 5.30
CA ALA A 289 -4.74 18.97 6.32
C ALA A 289 -5.98 18.17 5.89
N TYR A 290 -6.01 16.86 6.16
CA TYR A 290 -7.18 15.99 6.03
C TYR A 290 -8.29 16.43 7.01
N VAL A 291 -8.64 17.69 6.89
CA VAL A 291 -9.44 18.47 7.81
C VAL A 291 -10.66 18.83 7.00
N TRP A 292 -11.66 17.97 7.06
CA TRP A 292 -12.59 17.98 8.18
C TRP A 292 -13.15 19.39 8.35
N ASN A 293 -14.03 19.78 7.43
CA ASN A 293 -15.25 20.48 7.83
C ASN A 293 -16.22 19.49 8.53
N ASN A 294 -15.71 18.49 9.25
CA ASN A 294 -16.49 17.45 9.93
C ASN A 294 -17.26 16.48 9.01
N ASP A 295 -16.78 16.24 7.79
CA ASP A 295 -17.42 15.30 6.84
C ASP A 295 -16.48 14.15 6.47
N THR A 296 -16.73 12.99 7.06
CA THR A 296 -16.00 11.72 6.78
C THR A 296 -16.39 11.10 5.44
N TYR A 297 -17.46 11.60 4.82
CA TYR A 297 -18.15 11.02 3.68
C TYR A 297 -18.01 11.85 2.41
N ALA A 298 -17.01 12.75 2.36
CA ALA A 298 -16.71 13.58 1.20
C ALA A 298 -16.43 12.70 -0.04
N GLN A 299 -17.39 12.67 -0.96
CA GLN A 299 -17.55 11.65 -2.01
C GLN A 299 -16.40 11.53 -3.03
N THR A 300 -15.44 12.45 -3.04
CA THR A 300 -14.33 12.43 -4.00
C THR A 300 -13.11 11.67 -3.48
N PHE A 301 -12.98 11.42 -2.17
CA PHE A 301 -11.78 10.78 -1.63
C PHE A 301 -11.79 9.26 -1.80
N GLY A 302 -10.68 8.71 -2.27
CA GLY A 302 -10.60 7.30 -2.63
C GLY A 302 -11.27 6.97 -3.96
N ALA A 303 -11.89 7.93 -4.66
CA ALA A 303 -12.52 7.68 -5.94
C ALA A 303 -11.48 7.33 -7.00
N PRO A 304 -11.68 6.30 -7.82
CA PRO A 304 -10.76 6.03 -8.91
C PRO A 304 -10.67 7.20 -9.89
N THR A 305 -9.45 7.52 -10.33
CA THR A 305 -9.19 8.55 -11.33
C THR A 305 -9.02 7.91 -12.69
N GLY A 306 -10.01 8.07 -13.57
CA GLY A 306 -9.97 7.49 -14.92
C GLY A 306 -10.23 5.98 -14.93
N SER A 307 -9.79 5.29 -15.98
CA SER A 307 -10.01 3.84 -16.17
C SER A 307 -8.77 2.99 -15.87
N GLY A 308 -7.66 3.60 -15.45
CA GLY A 308 -6.41 2.89 -15.20
C GLY A 308 -6.43 2.06 -13.92
N PHE A 309 -7.29 2.37 -12.96
CA PHE A 309 -7.30 1.74 -11.63
C PHE A 309 -7.58 0.23 -11.60
N PHE A 310 -8.06 -0.37 -12.70
CA PHE A 310 -8.46 -1.78 -12.71
C PHE A 310 -7.30 -2.77 -12.54
N ASP A 311 -6.05 -2.33 -12.74
CA ASP A 311 -4.86 -3.16 -12.49
C ASP A 311 -4.29 -3.00 -11.08
N ASN A 312 -4.81 -2.04 -10.30
CA ASN A 312 -4.46 -1.88 -8.89
C ASN A 312 -4.77 -3.16 -8.11
N ILE A 313 -3.92 -3.45 -7.14
CA ILE A 313 -4.11 -4.58 -6.23
C ILE A 313 -4.53 -4.01 -4.88
N HIS A 314 -5.67 -4.43 -4.34
CA HIS A 314 -6.23 -3.85 -3.12
C HIS A 314 -7.09 -4.84 -2.32
N ASN A 315 -7.39 -4.52 -1.07
CA ASN A 315 -8.09 -5.42 -0.13
C ASN A 315 -9.62 -5.45 -0.26
N HIS A 316 -10.23 -4.70 -1.19
CA HIS A 316 -11.69 -4.56 -1.28
C HIS A 316 -12.36 -5.59 -2.20
N ARG A 317 -11.60 -6.49 -2.83
CA ARG A 317 -12.11 -7.63 -3.61
C ARG A 317 -11.91 -8.93 -2.84
N ILE A 318 -13.00 -9.62 -2.50
CA ILE A 318 -12.95 -10.83 -1.66
C ILE A 318 -12.38 -12.03 -2.44
N GLU A 319 -12.62 -12.10 -3.75
CA GLU A 319 -12.17 -13.20 -4.60
C GLU A 319 -10.71 -13.07 -5.07
N ALA A 320 -10.07 -11.92 -4.82
CA ALA A 320 -8.72 -11.63 -5.26
C ALA A 320 -7.63 -11.95 -4.22
N GLN A 321 -8.03 -12.39 -3.02
CA GLN A 321 -7.17 -12.70 -1.87
C GLN A 321 -6.66 -14.15 -1.90
#